data_AF-A0A8K0Y3V1-F1
#
_entry.id   AF-A0A8K0Y3V1-F1
#
_cell.length_a   1.000
_cell.length_b   1.000
_cell.length_c   1.000
_cell.angle_alpha   90.00
_cell.angle_beta   90.00
_cell.angle_gamma   90.00
#
_symmetry.space_group_name_H-M   'P 1'
#
loop_
_entity.id
_entity.type
_entity.pdbx_description
1 polymer ?
#
loop_
_entity_poly.entity_id
_entity_poly.type
_entity_poly.pdbx_seq_one_letter_code
_entity_poly.pdbx_strand_id
1 'polypeptide(L)'
;MKSINYTLLGDESVAKDFGKKGTATDITIYDKKDAGFVKTWTIPTGFPEKIPPLLQAINMGEYVIFHVSKLDKFTGEQIVALDVLKKNKGLLTHSYEGR
;
A
#
# COMPACT_ATOMS: atom_id res chain seq x y z
N MET A 1 -13.25 -0.76 -19.47
CA MET A 1 -13.16 -1.34 -18.10
C MET A 1 -12.44 -0.32 -17.24
N LYS A 2 -13.03 0.11 -16.11
CA LYS A 2 -12.36 1.10 -15.23
C LYS A 2 -11.38 0.38 -14.30
N SER A 3 -10.19 0.95 -14.11
CA SER A 3 -9.25 0.49 -13.08
C SER A 3 -9.35 1.38 -11.86
N ILE A 4 -9.12 0.82 -10.68
CA ILE A 4 -8.90 1.58 -9.45
C ILE A 4 -7.65 1.04 -8.78
N ASN A 5 -6.67 1.91 -8.58
CA ASN A 5 -5.36 1.51 -8.06
C ASN A 5 -5.20 1.95 -6.60
N TYR A 6 -4.76 1.03 -5.76
CA TYR A 6 -4.51 1.24 -4.35
C TYR A 6 -3.05 0.97 -4.02
N THR A 7 -2.48 1.73 -3.10
CA THR A 7 -1.21 1.39 -2.45
C THR A 7 -1.50 0.87 -1.05
N LEU A 8 -0.93 -0.28 -0.68
CA LEU A 8 -0.98 -0.79 0.69
C LEU A 8 0.31 -0.43 1.43
N LEU A 9 0.16 0.18 2.60
CA LEU A 9 1.25 0.59 3.49
C LEU A 9 1.00 0.07 4.91
N GLY A 10 2.07 0.01 5.72
CA GLY A 10 2.05 -0.59 7.04
C GLY A 10 2.01 -2.13 6.97
N ASP A 11 1.07 -2.75 7.68
CA ASP A 11 0.89 -4.20 7.65
C ASP A 11 0.14 -4.64 6.39
N GLU A 12 0.89 -5.33 5.52
CA GLU A 12 0.47 -5.82 4.22
C GLU A 12 -0.20 -7.20 4.24
N SER A 13 -0.32 -7.84 5.42
CA SER A 13 -0.83 -9.20 5.54
C SER A 13 -2.25 -9.40 5.00
N VAL A 14 -3.04 -8.32 4.97
CA VAL A 14 -4.41 -8.28 4.41
C VAL A 14 -4.45 -8.35 2.88
N ALA A 15 -3.34 -8.06 2.19
CA ALA A 15 -3.31 -8.00 0.74
C ALA A 15 -3.61 -9.35 0.07
N LYS A 16 -3.25 -10.45 0.73
CA LYS A 16 -3.51 -11.82 0.24
C LYS A 16 -5.00 -12.12 0.06
N ASP A 17 -5.86 -11.40 0.76
CA ASP A 17 -7.31 -11.57 0.71
C ASP A 17 -7.97 -10.67 -0.35
N PHE A 18 -7.22 -9.73 -0.95
CA PHE A 18 -7.76 -8.74 -1.89
C PHE A 18 -7.81 -9.20 -3.34
N GLY A 19 -6.87 -10.04 -3.77
CA GLY A 19 -6.77 -10.43 -5.18
C GLY A 19 -5.78 -11.55 -5.45
N LYS A 20 -5.54 -11.83 -6.73
CA LYS A 20 -4.52 -12.78 -7.17
C LYS A 20 -3.16 -12.09 -7.11
N LYS A 21 -2.19 -12.72 -6.45
CA LYS A 21 -0.80 -12.24 -6.42
C LYS A 21 -0.19 -12.33 -7.83
N GLY A 22 0.31 -11.22 -8.32
CA GLY A 22 1.05 -11.09 -9.57
C GLY A 22 2.55 -11.01 -9.32
N THR A 23 3.22 -10.12 -10.05
CA THR A 23 4.66 -9.85 -9.92
C THR A 23 5.04 -9.53 -8.48
N ALA A 24 6.10 -10.17 -7.99
CA ALA A 24 6.69 -9.91 -6.69
C ALA A 24 8.20 -9.74 -6.85
N THR A 25 8.65 -8.49 -6.89
CA THR A 25 10.07 -8.11 -6.84
C THR A 25 10.26 -7.10 -5.71
N ASP A 26 10.77 -5.90 -5.99
CA ASP A 26 10.77 -4.78 -5.04
C ASP A 26 9.34 -4.22 -4.81
N ILE A 27 8.40 -4.54 -5.71
CA ILE A 27 6.98 -4.21 -5.59
C ILE A 27 6.17 -5.48 -5.81
N THR A 28 5.19 -5.72 -4.95
CA THR A 28 4.20 -6.79 -5.12
C THR A 28 2.87 -6.20 -5.61
N ILE A 29 2.27 -6.85 -6.61
CA ILE A 29 0.98 -6.44 -7.18
C ILE A 29 -0.07 -7.53 -6.93
N TYR A 30 -1.26 -7.12 -6.49
CA TYR A 30 -2.44 -7.97 -6.41
C TYR A 30 -3.53 -7.42 -7.31
N ASP A 31 -4.20 -8.27 -8.07
CA ASP A 31 -5.29 -7.86 -8.97
C ASP A 31 -6.58 -8.64 -8.72
N LYS A 32 -7.72 -7.93 -8.78
CA LYS A 32 -9.05 -8.52 -8.75
C LYS A 32 -9.92 -7.94 -9.86
N LYS A 33 -10.56 -8.83 -10.62
CA LYS A 33 -11.60 -8.48 -11.59
C LYS A 33 -12.96 -8.69 -10.93
N ASP A 34 -13.74 -7.64 -10.86
CA ASP A 34 -15.13 -7.66 -10.38
C ASP A 34 -15.98 -7.00 -11.49
N ALA A 35 -17.19 -7.51 -11.73
CA ALA A 35 -18.06 -7.20 -12.88
C ALA A 35 -18.02 -5.73 -13.40
N GLY A 36 -17.05 -5.42 -14.28
CA GLY A 36 -16.87 -4.12 -14.94
C GLY A 36 -15.65 -3.28 -14.52
N PHE A 37 -14.96 -3.65 -13.44
CA PHE A 37 -13.78 -2.95 -12.92
C PHE A 37 -12.63 -3.89 -12.54
N VAL A 38 -11.41 -3.35 -12.62
CA VAL A 38 -10.19 -3.98 -12.11
C VAL A 38 -9.74 -3.20 -10.88
N LYS A 39 -9.47 -3.91 -9.79
CA LYS A 39 -8.81 -3.35 -8.62
C LYS A 39 -7.39 -3.88 -8.58
N THR A 40 -6.44 -2.99 -8.41
CA THR A 40 -5.02 -3.31 -8.30
C THR A 40 -4.51 -2.78 -6.97
N TRP A 41 -3.82 -3.61 -6.19
CA TRP A 41 -3.15 -3.22 -4.96
C TRP A 41 -1.65 -3.38 -5.13
N THR A 42 -0.93 -2.30 -4.87
CA THR A 42 0.53 -2.21 -5.00
C THR A 42 1.15 -2.11 -3.62
N ILE A 43 2.16 -2.94 -3.36
CA ILE A 43 2.82 -3.06 -2.06
C ILE A 43 4.32 -2.86 -2.25
N PRO A 44 4.97 -1.97 -1.48
CA PRO A 44 6.40 -1.72 -1.59
C PRO A 44 7.22 -2.78 -0.84
N THR A 45 7.23 -4.03 -1.31
CA THR A 45 7.89 -5.16 -0.63
C THR A 45 9.41 -5.00 -0.45
N GLY A 46 10.06 -4.15 -1.25
CA GLY A 46 11.48 -3.80 -1.08
C GLY A 46 11.76 -2.69 -0.07
N PHE A 47 10.73 -2.15 0.59
CA PHE A 47 10.86 -1.29 1.76
C PHE A 47 10.69 -2.16 3.02
N PRO A 48 11.51 -1.99 4.08
CA PRO A 48 12.33 -0.82 4.40
C PRO A 48 13.77 -0.81 3.87
N GLU A 49 14.21 -1.84 3.15
CA GLU A 49 15.59 -1.95 2.67
C GLU A 49 15.97 -0.86 1.67
N LYS A 50 14.99 -0.44 0.85
CA LYS A 50 15.14 0.59 -0.17
C LYS A 50 13.99 1.59 -0.08
N ILE A 51 14.30 2.88 -0.24
CA ILE A 51 13.29 3.95 -0.36
C ILE A 51 12.59 3.97 -1.73
N PRO A 52 13.26 3.74 -2.89
CA PRO A 52 12.60 3.81 -4.19
C PRO A 52 11.30 2.97 -4.34
N PRO A 53 11.21 1.73 -3.83
CA PRO A 53 9.97 0.95 -3.89
C PRO A 53 8.79 1.61 -3.19
N LEU A 54 9.02 2.26 -2.04
CA LEU A 54 7.99 3.01 -1.31
C LEU A 54 7.42 4.14 -2.18
N LEU A 55 8.30 4.97 -2.74
CA LEU A 55 7.88 6.11 -3.57
C LEU A 55 7.20 5.67 -4.86
N GLN A 56 7.68 4.59 -5.49
CA GLN A 56 7.09 4.02 -6.69
C GLN A 56 5.69 3.47 -6.41
N ALA A 57 5.52 2.66 -5.36
CA ALA A 57 4.24 2.08 -5.01
C ALA A 57 3.19 3.16 -4.67
N ILE A 58 3.57 4.20 -3.93
CA ILE A 58 2.69 5.32 -3.59
C ILE A 58 2.26 6.09 -4.85
N ASN A 59 3.16 6.29 -5.82
CA ASN A 59 2.82 6.97 -7.07
C ASN A 59 1.87 6.17 -7.96
N MET A 60 1.94 4.83 -7.93
CA MET A 60 1.05 3.95 -8.70
C MET A 60 -0.40 3.94 -8.18
N GLY A 61 -0.62 4.21 -6.90
CA GLY A 61 -1.95 4.23 -6.28
C GLY A 61 -2.68 5.56 -6.45
N GLU A 62 -3.97 5.49 -6.73
CA GLU A 62 -4.90 6.63 -6.64
C GLU A 62 -5.36 6.85 -5.19
N TYR A 63 -5.47 5.75 -4.44
CA TYR A 63 -5.84 5.71 -3.03
C TYR A 63 -4.79 4.96 -2.22
N VAL A 64 -4.62 5.33 -0.96
CA VAL A 64 -3.71 4.63 -0.03
C VAL A 64 -4.52 3.90 1.04
N ILE A 65 -4.21 2.65 1.30
CA ILE A 65 -4.68 1.91 2.46
C ILE A 65 -3.48 1.75 3.38
N PHE A 66 -3.50 2.47 4.50
CA PHE A 66 -2.42 2.47 5.47
C PHE A 66 -2.88 1.78 6.74
N HIS A 67 -2.43 0.54 6.96
CA HIS A 67 -2.78 -0.24 8.15
C HIS A 67 -1.64 -0.22 9.16
N VAL A 68 -1.80 0.56 10.24
CA VAL A 68 -0.77 0.74 11.27
C VAL A 68 -0.97 -0.26 12.40
N SER A 69 -0.14 -1.30 12.46
CA SER A 69 -0.12 -2.29 13.55
C SER A 69 0.93 -2.01 14.63
N LYS A 70 1.87 -1.10 14.36
CA LYS A 70 2.91 -0.63 15.29
C LYS A 70 3.29 0.81 14.95
N LEU A 71 3.80 1.55 15.94
CA LEU A 71 4.35 2.89 15.76
C LEU A 71 5.88 2.83 15.86
N ASP A 72 6.56 2.68 14.73
CA ASP A 72 8.01 2.69 14.67
C ASP A 72 8.55 3.71 13.64
N LYS A 73 9.87 3.73 13.45
CA LYS A 73 10.52 4.64 12.49
C LYS A 73 10.01 4.45 11.06
N PHE A 74 9.63 3.24 10.66
CA PHE A 74 9.18 2.94 9.30
C PHE A 74 7.76 3.45 9.08
N THR A 75 6.90 3.38 10.10
CA THR A 75 5.61 4.07 10.08
C THR A 75 5.81 5.56 9.85
N GLY A 76 6.77 6.19 10.55
CA GLY A 76 7.12 7.59 10.36
C GLY A 76 7.59 7.90 8.94
N GLU A 77 8.50 7.09 8.38
CA GLU A 77 8.98 7.23 7.01
C GLU A 77 7.84 7.12 5.97
N GLN A 78 6.90 6.20 6.17
CA GLN A 78 5.72 6.06 5.30
C GLN A 78 4.80 7.29 5.40
N ILE A 79 4.59 7.86 6.59
CA ILE A 79 3.82 9.11 6.77
C ILE A 79 4.49 10.27 6.00
N VAL A 80 5.80 10.43 6.15
CA VAL A 80 6.56 11.49 5.45
C VAL A 80 6.49 11.28 3.93
N ALA A 81 6.61 10.05 3.43
CA ALA A 81 6.51 9.77 2.01
C ALA A 81 5.12 10.12 1.43
N LEU A 82 4.05 9.89 2.20
CA LEU A 82 2.69 10.28 1.81
C LEU A 82 2.53 11.80 1.72
N ASP A 83 3.08 12.54 2.69
CA ASP A 83 3.06 14.01 2.70
C ASP A 83 3.85 14.60 1.52
N VAL A 84 5.09 14.13 1.31
CA VAL A 84 5.95 14.55 0.20
C VAL A 84 5.27 14.32 -1.16
N LEU A 85 4.59 13.18 -1.33
CA LEU A 85 3.89 12.84 -2.57
C LEU A 85 2.45 13.40 -2.62
N LYS A 86 2.03 14.16 -1.60
CA LYS A 86 0.70 14.78 -1.49
C LYS A 86 -0.44 13.77 -1.67
N LYS A 87 -0.27 12.55 -1.19
CA LYS A 87 -1.28 11.49 -1.27
C LYS A 87 -2.24 11.60 -0.08
N ASN A 88 -3.35 12.27 -0.33
CA ASN A 88 -4.35 12.63 0.68
C ASN A 88 -5.68 11.83 0.56
N LYS A 89 -5.78 10.91 -0.40
CA LYS A 89 -6.96 10.06 -0.59
C LYS A 89 -6.65 8.65 -0.13
N GLY A 90 -7.45 8.13 0.79
CA GLY A 90 -7.19 6.81 1.33
C GLY A 90 -7.96 6.47 2.61
N LEU A 91 -7.53 5.39 3.22
CA LEU A 91 -8.01 4.87 4.49
C LEU A 91 -6.80 4.67 5.41
N LEU A 92 -6.88 5.22 6.62
CA LEU A 92 -5.96 4.94 7.72
C LEU A 92 -6.68 4.04 8.73
N THR A 93 -6.14 2.85 8.97
CA THR A 93 -6.66 1.90 9.98
C THR A 93 -5.57 1.55 10.97
N HIS A 94 -5.95 1.15 12.17
CA HIS A 94 -5.00 0.70 13.19
C HIS A 94 -5.54 -0.51 13.94
N SER A 95 -4.62 -1.35 14.41
CA SER A 95 -4.89 -2.49 15.30
C SER A 95 -3.92 -2.52 16.49
N TYR A 96 -3.14 -1.45 16.67
CA TYR A 96 -2.19 -1.32 17.76
C TYR A 96 -2.94 -1.10 19.08
N GLU A 97 -2.82 -2.05 20.00
CA GLU A 97 -3.20 -1.87 21.39
C GLU A 97 -2.09 -1.07 22.09
N GLY A 98 -2.35 0.21 22.33
CA GLY A 98 -1.47 1.06 23.13
C GLY A 98 -1.26 0.45 24.52
N ARG A 99 0.00 0.25 24.90
CA ARG A 99 0.37 0.12 26.31
C ARG A 99 0.66 1.49 26.88
#